data_AF-A0A838EI32-F1
#
_entry.id   AF-A0A838EI32-F1
#
_cell.length_a   1.000
_cell.length_b   1.000
_cell.length_c   1.000
_cell.angle_alpha   90.00
_cell.angle_beta   90.00
_cell.angle_gamma   90.00
#
_symmetry.space_group_name_H-M   'P 1'
#
loop_
_entity.id
_entity.type
_entity.pdbx_description
1 polymer ?
#
loop_
_entity_poly.entity_id
_entity_poly.type
_entity_poly.pdbx_seq_one_letter_code
_entity_poly.pdbx_strand_id
1 'polypeptide(L)' 'MANWIQKDLERIGAAVHLQLTSFKQDSTPRKPVTIWVVRVNDDVYV' A
#
# COMPACT_ATOMS: atom_id res chain seq x y z
N MET A 1 -9.50 -1.97 -9.79
CA MET A 1 -8.73 -2.39 -8.60
C MET A 1 -7.41 -2.91 -9.10
N ALA A 2 -6.29 -2.54 -8.48
CA ALA A 2 -4.99 -3.11 -8.87
C ALA A 2 -5.03 -4.63 -8.69
N ASN A 3 -4.57 -5.38 -9.68
CA ASN A 3 -4.57 -6.84 -9.66
C ASN A 3 -3.40 -7.35 -8.80
N TRP A 4 -3.54 -7.22 -7.49
CA TRP A 4 -2.56 -7.69 -6.53
C TRP A 4 -2.65 -9.22 -6.40
N ILE A 5 -1.52 -9.91 -6.54
CA ILE A 5 -1.43 -11.34 -6.25
C ILE A 5 -1.02 -11.57 -4.79
N GLN A 6 -1.30 -12.75 -4.24
CA GLN A 6 -1.02 -13.08 -2.84
C GLN A 6 0.43 -12.76 -2.43
N LYS A 7 1.40 -13.05 -3.30
CA LYS A 7 2.82 -12.78 -3.07
C LYS A 7 3.10 -11.29 -2.85
N ASP A 8 2.36 -10.42 -3.52
CA ASP A 8 2.52 -8.97 -3.35
C ASP A 8 1.97 -8.52 -2.00
N LEU A 9 0.81 -9.05 -1.59
CA LEU A 9 0.23 -8.77 -0.26
C LEU A 9 1.13 -9.29 0.86
N GLU A 10 1.74 -10.46 0.69
CA GLU A 10 2.72 -11.01 1.63
C GLU A 10 3.96 -10.10 1.75
N ARG A 11 4.48 -9.62 0.62
CA ARG A 11 5.62 -8.70 0.61
C ARG A 11 5.29 -7.37 1.30
N ILE A 12 4.10 -6.83 1.06
CA ILE A 12 3.62 -5.58 1.66
C ILE A 12 3.36 -5.76 3.17
N GLY A 13 2.69 -6.85 3.56
CA GLY A 13 2.38 -7.16 4.96
C GLY A 13 3.59 -7.50 5.83
N ALA A 14 4.72 -7.91 5.22
CA ALA A 14 5.99 -8.13 5.93
C ALA A 14 6.82 -6.84 6.11
N ALA A 15 6.45 -5.74 5.45
CA ALA A 15 7.16 -4.48 5.56
C ALA A 15 6.81 -3.78 6.87
N VAL A 16 7.83 -3.32 7.60
CA VAL A 16 7.61 -2.51 8.80
C VAL A 16 7.00 -1.16 8.41
N HIS A 17 7.51 -0.57 7.32
CA HIS A 17 7.17 0.77 6.86
C HIS A 17 7.00 0.78 5.33
N LEU A 18 6.02 1.53 4.82
CA LEU A 18 5.86 1.77 3.37
C LEU A 18 5.78 3.27 3.06
N GLN A 19 6.18 3.64 1.85
CA GLN A 19 5.88 4.96 1.30
C GLN A 19 4.70 4.86 0.34
N LEU A 20 3.62 5.56 0.66
CA LEU A 20 2.41 5.61 -0.15
C LEU A 20 2.28 6.96 -0.83
N THR A 21 1.91 6.94 -2.11
CA THR A 21 1.56 8.14 -2.86
C THR A 21 0.17 8.02 -3.43
N SER A 22 -0.71 8.96 -3.05
CA SER A 22 -2.01 9.11 -3.70
C SER A 22 -1.88 9.94 -4.98
N PHE A 23 -2.71 9.64 -5.97
CA PHE A 23 -2.91 10.52 -7.12
C PHE A 23 -4.03 11.52 -6.83
N LYS A 24 -3.89 12.74 -7.33
CA LYS A 24 -4.97 13.72 -7.39
C LYS A 24 -5.96 13.34 -8.48
N GLN A 25 -7.10 14.04 -8.52
CA GLN A 25 -8.12 13.86 -9.56
C GLN A 25 -7.58 14.11 -10.98
N ASP A 26 -6.57 14.96 -11.12
CA ASP A 26 -5.87 15.23 -12.39
C ASP A 26 -4.75 14.20 -12.72
N SER A 27 -4.71 13.07 -12.03
CA SER A 27 -3.68 12.02 -12.13
C SER A 27 -2.26 12.45 -11.74
N THR A 28 -2.06 13.64 -11.17
CA THR A 28 -0.74 14.03 -10.65
C THR A 28 -0.46 13.39 -9.28
N PRO A 29 0.75 12.84 -9.04
CA PRO A 29 1.09 12.26 -7.74
C PRO A 29 1.23 13.33 -6.65
N ARG A 30 0.79 13.03 -5.43
CA ARG A 30 1.11 13.82 -4.24
C ARG A 30 2.50 13.47 -3.72
N LYS A 31 2.98 14.22 -2.72
CA LYS A 31 4.21 13.85 -2.00
C LYS A 31 4.01 12.50 -1.30
N PRO A 32 4.97 11.56 -1.38
CA PRO A 32 4.91 10.31 -0.66
C PRO A 32 4.82 10.55 0.85
N VAL A 33 4.03 9.73 1.54
CA VAL A 33 3.94 9.70 3.00
C VAL A 33 4.32 8.32 3.51
N THR A 34 5.00 8.29 4.64
CA THR A 34 5.38 7.05 5.33
C THR A 34 4.21 6.55 6.16
N ILE A 35 3.82 5.29 5.97
CA ILE A 35 2.63 4.65 6.56
C ILE A 35 2.97 3.28 7.13
N TRP A 36 2.23 2.87 8.18
CA TRP A 36 2.33 1.56 8.82
C TRP A 36 1.31 0.60 8.25
N VAL A 37 1.73 -0.65 8.11
CA VAL A 37 0.93 -1.69 7.51
C VAL A 37 0.41 -2.59 8.61
N VAL A 38 -0.89 -2.87 8.59
CA VAL A 38 -1.51 -3.86 9.48
C VAL A 38 -2.12 -4.96 8.63
N ARG A 39 -1.76 -6.22 8.92
CA ARG A 39 -2.33 -7.40 8.27
C ARG A 39 -3.45 -8.00 9.12
N VAL A 40 -4.61 -8.23 8.51
CA VAL A 40 -5.73 -8.92 9.13
C VAL A 40 -6.17 -10.03 8.18
N ASN A 41 -5.94 -11.29 8.57
CA ASN A 41 -6.10 -12.46 7.67
C ASN A 41 -5.31 -12.26 6.36
N ASP A 42 -6.01 -12.25 5.23
CA ASP A 42 -5.44 -12.04 3.88
C ASP A 42 -5.50 -10.58 3.42
N ASP A 43 -6.04 -9.68 4.26
CA ASP A 43 -6.20 -8.26 3.94
C ASP A 43 -5.07 -7.41 4.55
N VAL A 44 -4.80 -6.28 3.89
CA VAL A 44 -3.79 -5.31 4.29
C VAL A 44 -4.41 -3.91 4.43
N TYR A 45 -4.14 -3.25 5.55
CA TYR A 45 -4.65 -1.90 5.89
C TYR A 45 -3.49 -0.90 6.04
N VAL A 46 -3.73 0.34 5.62
CA VAL A 46 -2.76 1.46 5.58
C VAL A 46 -3.39 2.81 5.93
#